data_AF-A0A1M7UCX0-F1
#
_entry.id   AF-A0A1M7UCX0-F1
#
_cell.length_a   1.000
_cell.length_b   1.000
_cell.length_c   1.000
_cell.angle_alpha   90.00
_cell.angle_beta   90.00
_cell.angle_gamma   90.00
#
_symmetry.space_group_name_H-M   'P 1'
#
loop_
_entity.id
_entity.type
_entity.pdbx_description
1 polymer ?
#
loop_
_entity_poly.entity_id
_entity_poly.type
_entity_poly.pdbx_seq_one_letter_code
_entity_poly.pdbx_strand_id
1 'polypeptide(L)'
;MLRRLIPLTLMLAGANAVLADDMKMPTNSGDLKWGPAPALPKGAEITVLSGDPSKDGLYVVRLKMPDGYKIPAHNHPTTEYATVISGNFHLGMGDKLDEKNAVELTAGGYGEAPEKMNHYA
;
A
#
# COMPACT_ATOMS: atom_id res chain seq x y z
N MET A 1 -12.87 55.56 47.07
CA MET A 1 -11.70 54.69 47.29
C MET A 1 -11.75 53.57 46.25
N LEU A 2 -10.83 53.61 45.29
CA LEU A 2 -10.74 52.66 44.18
C LEU A 2 -10.00 51.41 44.66
N ARG A 3 -10.60 50.22 44.56
CA ARG A 3 -9.86 48.96 44.75
C ARG A 3 -10.31 47.92 43.72
N ARG A 4 -9.30 47.42 43.02
CA ARG A 4 -9.33 46.80 41.70
C ARG A 4 -9.89 45.39 41.74
N LEU A 5 -10.83 45.08 40.83
CA LEU A 5 -11.18 43.71 40.46
C LEU A 5 -10.07 43.17 39.54
N ILE A 6 -9.45 42.06 39.91
CA ILE A 6 -8.56 41.30 39.03
C ILE A 6 -9.42 40.27 38.31
N PRO A 7 -9.62 40.35 36.98
CA PRO A 7 -10.26 39.26 36.28
C PRO A 7 -9.27 38.09 36.20
N LEU A 8 -9.67 36.96 36.75
CA LEU A 8 -9.03 35.67 36.58
C LEU A 8 -9.28 35.21 35.14
N THR A 9 -8.32 35.45 34.25
CA THR A 9 -8.37 34.91 32.89
C THR A 9 -8.04 33.42 32.95
N LEU A 10 -9.07 32.58 32.99
CA LEU A 10 -8.94 31.15 32.78
C LEU A 10 -8.64 30.94 31.28
N MET A 11 -7.36 30.82 30.92
CA MET A 11 -6.98 30.34 29.60
C MET A 11 -7.37 28.87 29.50
N LEU A 12 -8.51 28.60 28.84
CA LEU A 12 -8.86 27.28 28.37
C LEU A 12 -7.88 26.95 27.22
N ALA A 13 -6.82 26.21 27.52
CA ALA A 13 -5.98 25.63 26.49
C ALA A 13 -6.84 24.65 25.70
N GLY A 14 -7.33 25.09 24.53
CA GLY A 14 -7.97 24.21 23.57
C GLY A 14 -7.01 23.08 23.25
N ALA A 15 -7.37 21.86 23.62
CA ALA A 15 -6.72 20.67 23.11
C ALA A 15 -6.91 20.69 21.59
N ASN A 16 -5.89 21.17 20.89
CA ASN A 16 -5.81 21.09 19.45
C ASN A 16 -5.88 19.59 19.09
N ALA A 17 -7.04 19.17 18.59
CA ALA A 17 -7.25 17.86 17.98
C ALA A 17 -6.47 17.80 16.65
N VAL A 18 -5.13 17.86 16.71
CA VAL A 18 -4.23 17.75 15.56
C VAL A 18 -3.82 16.29 15.36
N LEU A 19 -4.77 15.36 15.56
CA LEU A 19 -4.58 13.93 15.31
C LEU A 19 -5.56 13.37 14.27
N ALA A 20 -6.38 14.23 13.64
CA ALA A 20 -7.44 13.78 12.74
C ALA A 20 -7.13 13.92 11.24
N ASP A 21 -6.06 14.62 10.85
CA ASP A 21 -5.84 14.97 9.43
C ASP A 21 -5.29 13.83 8.55
N ASP A 22 -4.87 12.69 9.12
CA ASP A 22 -4.23 11.61 8.36
C ASP A 22 -5.05 10.32 8.25
N MET A 23 -6.24 10.23 8.84
CA MET A 23 -7.05 9.02 8.73
C MET A 23 -7.81 8.99 7.40
N LYS A 24 -7.24 8.27 6.41
CA LYS A 24 -7.95 7.98 5.17
C LYS A 24 -9.29 7.28 5.48
N MET A 25 -10.35 7.73 4.82
CA MET A 25 -11.67 7.12 4.95
C MET A 25 -11.59 5.63 4.62
N PRO A 26 -12.22 4.76 5.43
CA PRO A 26 -12.36 3.35 5.08
C PRO A 26 -13.02 3.21 3.70
N THR A 27 -12.51 2.29 2.89
CA THR A 27 -12.98 2.04 1.52
C THR A 27 -13.35 0.57 1.36
N ASN A 28 -14.48 0.31 0.72
CA ASN A 28 -14.85 -1.03 0.28
C ASN A 28 -14.23 -1.32 -1.10
N SER A 29 -14.19 -2.59 -1.49
CA SER A 29 -13.65 -3.01 -2.80
C SER A 29 -14.39 -2.37 -3.99
N GLY A 30 -15.71 -2.15 -3.86
CA GLY A 30 -16.55 -1.57 -4.91
C GLY A 30 -16.28 -0.08 -5.18
N ASP A 31 -15.68 0.63 -4.24
CA ASP A 31 -15.43 2.08 -4.34
C ASP A 31 -14.02 2.40 -4.88
N LEU A 32 -13.21 1.36 -5.12
CA LEU A 32 -11.84 1.50 -5.57
C LEU A 32 -11.77 2.08 -6.99
N LYS A 33 -10.98 3.16 -7.11
CA LYS A 33 -10.70 3.79 -8.39
C LYS A 33 -9.42 3.20 -8.97
N TRP A 34 -9.59 2.40 -10.01
CA TRP A 34 -8.51 1.75 -10.73
C TRP A 34 -7.97 2.65 -11.84
N GLY A 35 -6.66 2.57 -12.06
CA GLY A 35 -5.98 3.20 -13.18
C GLY A 35 -4.81 2.35 -13.66
N PRO A 36 -4.13 2.72 -14.75
CA PRO A 36 -2.99 1.97 -15.25
C PRO A 36 -1.85 1.90 -14.22
N ALA A 37 -1.15 0.77 -14.16
CA ALA A 37 0.02 0.57 -13.31
C ALA A 37 1.33 0.73 -14.13
N PRO A 38 1.90 1.95 -14.26
CA PRO A 38 3.00 2.22 -15.19
C PRO A 38 4.34 1.56 -14.80
N ALA A 39 4.50 1.15 -13.54
CA ALA A 39 5.68 0.42 -13.07
C ALA A 39 5.66 -1.07 -13.46
N LEU A 40 4.53 -1.57 -13.97
CA LEU A 40 4.35 -2.95 -14.40
C LEU A 40 4.20 -3.02 -15.93
N PRO A 41 4.35 -4.22 -16.53
CA PRO A 41 3.98 -4.43 -17.93
C PRO A 41 2.56 -3.90 -18.28
N LYS A 42 2.30 -3.70 -19.57
CA LYS A 42 0.99 -3.19 -20.01
C LYS A 42 -0.13 -4.19 -19.64
N GLY A 43 -1.20 -3.69 -19.05
CA GLY A 43 -2.42 -4.45 -18.74
C GLY A 43 -2.74 -4.54 -17.25
N ALA A 44 -1.77 -4.31 -16.37
CA ALA A 44 -2.04 -4.20 -14.94
C ALA A 44 -2.70 -2.87 -14.58
N GLU A 45 -3.61 -2.94 -13.61
CA GLU A 45 -4.25 -1.80 -12.97
C GLU A 45 -3.84 -1.69 -11.50
N ILE A 46 -3.76 -0.47 -11.00
CA ILE A 46 -3.38 -0.14 -9.62
C ILE A 46 -4.41 0.81 -9.00
N THR A 47 -4.57 0.72 -7.69
CA THR A 47 -5.20 1.74 -6.87
C THR A 47 -4.43 1.91 -5.57
N VAL A 48 -4.23 3.16 -5.13
CA VAL A 48 -3.46 3.48 -3.92
C VAL A 48 -4.42 3.62 -2.75
N LEU A 49 -4.30 2.71 -1.77
CA LEU A 49 -5.11 2.74 -0.55
C LEU A 49 -4.48 3.68 0.49
N SER A 50 -3.16 3.60 0.70
CA SER A 50 -2.43 4.41 1.70
C SER A 50 -1.06 4.82 1.18
N GLY A 51 -0.51 5.93 1.70
CA GLY A 51 0.79 6.46 1.31
C GLY A 51 0.87 6.91 -0.16
N ASP A 52 2.10 6.90 -0.68
CA ASP A 52 2.45 7.29 -2.05
C ASP A 52 3.59 6.38 -2.55
N PRO A 53 3.34 5.47 -3.51
CA PRO A 53 4.36 4.56 -4.04
C PRO A 53 5.52 5.25 -4.77
N SER A 54 5.43 6.56 -5.04
CA SER A 54 6.51 7.34 -5.67
C SER A 54 7.44 8.04 -4.68
N LYS A 55 7.17 7.90 -3.37
CA LYS A 55 7.95 8.52 -2.30
C LYS A 55 8.49 7.47 -1.33
N ASP A 56 9.50 7.87 -0.57
CA ASP A 56 9.97 7.07 0.56
C ASP A 56 8.86 6.95 1.63
N GLY A 57 8.67 5.74 2.15
CA GLY A 57 7.72 5.45 3.22
C GLY A 57 6.81 4.27 2.92
N LEU A 58 5.96 3.93 3.91
CA LEU A 58 4.99 2.86 3.77
C LEU A 58 3.83 3.28 2.86
N TYR A 59 3.47 2.39 1.95
CA TYR A 59 2.27 2.53 1.14
C TYR A 59 1.52 1.20 1.06
N VAL A 60 0.24 1.30 0.74
CA VAL A 60 -0.62 0.13 0.50
C VAL A 60 -1.32 0.35 -0.82
N VAL A 61 -1.20 -0.61 -1.73
CA VAL A 61 -1.86 -0.61 -3.03
C VAL A 61 -2.69 -1.87 -3.20
N ARG A 62 -3.66 -1.81 -4.13
CA ARG A 62 -4.17 -3.02 -4.76
C ARG A 62 -3.70 -3.04 -6.20
N LEU A 63 -3.35 -4.23 -6.66
CA LEU A 63 -3.03 -4.53 -8.04
C LEU A 63 -4.09 -5.46 -8.60
N LYS A 64 -4.43 -5.28 -9.86
CA LYS A 64 -5.31 -6.17 -10.63
C LYS A 64 -4.66 -6.43 -11.97
N MET A 65 -4.61 -7.69 -12.38
CA MET A 65 -3.95 -8.13 -13.61
C MET A 65 -4.91 -9.03 -14.40
N PRO A 66 -4.80 -9.08 -15.73
CA PRO A 66 -5.52 -10.07 -16.52
C PRO A 66 -4.96 -11.48 -16.28
N ASP A 67 -5.72 -12.49 -16.69
CA ASP A 67 -5.26 -13.88 -16.64
C ASP A 67 -4.00 -14.10 -17.52
N GLY A 68 -3.10 -14.97 -17.07
CA GLY A 68 -1.83 -15.25 -17.74
C GLY A 68 -0.81 -14.09 -17.76
N TYR A 69 -1.05 -13.03 -16.99
CA TYR A 69 -0.14 -11.90 -16.86
C TYR A 69 1.17 -12.29 -16.19
N LYS A 70 2.28 -11.72 -16.66
CA LYS A 70 3.63 -12.05 -16.21
C LYS A 70 4.40 -10.79 -15.81
N ILE A 71 5.03 -10.85 -14.65
CA ILE A 71 5.93 -9.84 -14.11
C ILE A 71 7.36 -10.39 -14.21
N PRO A 72 8.22 -9.83 -15.09
CA PRO A 72 9.62 -10.23 -15.17
C PRO A 72 10.33 -10.11 -13.83
N ALA A 73 11.44 -10.84 -13.67
CA ALA A 73 12.26 -10.73 -12.47
C ALA A 73 12.71 -9.28 -12.22
N HIS A 74 12.50 -8.81 -11.00
CA HIS A 74 12.78 -7.45 -10.57
C HIS A 74 13.01 -7.39 -9.06
N ASN A 75 13.50 -6.26 -8.55
CA ASN A 75 13.65 -6.01 -7.12
C ASN A 75 13.28 -4.57 -6.76
N HIS A 76 13.05 -4.33 -5.48
CA HIS A 76 12.65 -3.04 -4.91
C HIS A 76 13.53 -2.71 -3.69
N PRO A 77 13.72 -1.43 -3.34
CA PRO A 77 14.57 -1.04 -2.20
C PRO A 77 13.94 -1.34 -0.84
N THR A 78 12.67 -1.76 -0.80
CA THR A 78 11.90 -2.11 0.40
C THR A 78 11.34 -3.51 0.28
N THR A 79 11.08 -4.18 1.41
CA THR A 79 10.35 -5.46 1.41
C THR A 79 8.92 -5.26 0.91
N GLU A 80 8.49 -6.14 0.01
CA GLU A 80 7.10 -6.23 -0.46
C GLU A 80 6.37 -7.35 0.30
N TYR A 81 5.13 -7.05 0.68
CA TYR A 81 4.21 -8.00 1.28
C TYR A 81 2.96 -8.10 0.41
N ALA A 82 2.73 -9.28 -0.17
CA ALA A 82 1.62 -9.54 -1.07
C ALA A 82 0.59 -10.46 -0.40
N THR A 83 -0.69 -10.12 -0.54
CA THR A 83 -1.80 -11.02 -0.17
C THR A 83 -2.75 -11.13 -1.34
N VAL A 84 -3.05 -12.37 -1.73
CA VAL A 84 -3.97 -12.66 -2.82
C VAL A 84 -5.40 -12.43 -2.33
N ILE A 85 -6.09 -11.45 -2.92
CA ILE A 85 -7.49 -11.18 -2.59
C ILE A 85 -8.42 -12.09 -3.38
N SER A 86 -8.10 -12.36 -4.65
CA SER A 86 -8.88 -13.22 -5.55
C SER A 86 -8.00 -13.75 -6.68
N GLY A 87 -8.32 -14.94 -7.19
CA GLY A 87 -7.58 -15.59 -8.27
C GLY A 87 -6.40 -16.42 -7.78
N ASN A 88 -5.48 -16.71 -8.69
CA ASN A 88 -4.25 -17.45 -8.47
C ASN A 88 -3.08 -16.54 -8.79
N PHE A 89 -2.08 -16.50 -7.91
CA PHE A 89 -0.87 -15.71 -8.08
C PHE A 89 0.33 -16.60 -7.83
N HIS A 90 1.29 -16.59 -8.74
CA HIS A 90 2.48 -17.43 -8.63
C HIS A 90 3.64 -16.53 -8.23
N LEU A 91 4.29 -16.78 -7.09
CA LEU A 91 5.43 -15.99 -6.65
C LEU A 91 6.69 -16.86 -6.70
N GLY A 92 7.71 -16.38 -7.39
CA GLY A 92 9.01 -17.03 -7.42
C GLY A 92 10.15 -16.07 -7.10
N MET A 93 11.26 -16.63 -6.61
CA MET A 93 12.48 -15.90 -6.28
C MET A 93 13.56 -16.23 -7.31
N GLY A 94 14.35 -15.22 -7.69
CA GLY A 94 15.49 -15.38 -8.60
C GLY A 94 15.52 -14.37 -9.74
N ASP A 95 16.59 -14.45 -10.53
CA ASP A 95 16.95 -13.42 -11.52
C ASP A 95 16.19 -13.51 -12.84
N LYS A 96 15.33 -14.52 -13.01
CA LYS A 96 14.55 -14.76 -14.23
C LYS A 96 13.20 -15.36 -13.88
N LEU A 97 12.20 -15.03 -14.68
CA LEU A 97 10.89 -15.64 -14.59
C LEU A 97 10.99 -17.14 -14.89
N ASP A 98 10.60 -17.96 -13.93
CA ASP A 98 10.59 -19.42 -14.01
C ASP A 98 9.28 -19.98 -13.46
N GLU A 99 8.29 -20.15 -14.35
CA GLU A 99 6.94 -20.61 -14.01
C GLU A 99 6.93 -21.97 -13.31
N LYS A 100 7.97 -22.80 -13.49
CA LYS A 100 8.01 -24.15 -12.92
C LYS A 100 8.38 -24.16 -11.45
N ASN A 101 9.07 -23.13 -10.97
CA ASN A 101 9.59 -23.03 -9.60
C ASN A 101 8.86 -21.96 -8.77
N ALA A 102 7.83 -21.32 -9.33
CA ALA A 102 6.98 -20.40 -8.60
C ALA A 102 6.04 -21.16 -7.65
N VAL A 103 5.79 -20.58 -6.48
CA VAL A 103 4.79 -21.06 -5.52
C VAL A 103 3.44 -20.48 -5.89
N GLU A 104 2.46 -21.34 -6.13
CA GLU A 104 1.07 -20.92 -6.34
C GLU A 104 0.44 -20.48 -5.00
N LEU A 105 -0.10 -19.27 -4.99
CA LEU A 105 -0.87 -18.66 -3.92
C LEU A 105 -2.32 -18.47 -4.40
N THR A 106 -3.27 -18.99 -3.62
CA THR A 106 -4.71 -18.83 -3.86
C THR A 106 -5.28 -17.72 -2.96
N ALA A 107 -6.58 -17.44 -3.02
CA ALA A 107 -7.21 -16.41 -2.18
C ALA A 107 -6.90 -16.59 -0.69
N GLY A 108 -6.43 -15.52 -0.04
CA GLY A 108 -5.90 -15.52 1.33
C GLY A 108 -4.42 -15.91 1.45
N GLY A 109 -3.82 -16.41 0.38
CA GLY A 109 -2.39 -16.71 0.28
C GLY A 109 -1.54 -15.45 0.43
N TYR A 110 -0.35 -15.64 1.00
CA TYR A 110 0.58 -14.58 1.35
C TYR A 110 1.97 -14.87 0.78
N GLY A 111 2.65 -13.82 0.33
CA GLY A 111 4.03 -13.86 -0.12
C GLY A 111 4.79 -12.65 0.38
N GLU A 112 6.09 -12.82 0.60
CA GLU A 112 7.01 -11.77 0.99
C GLU A 112 8.20 -11.79 0.04
N ALA A 113 8.54 -10.63 -0.51
CA ALA A 113 9.77 -10.44 -1.28
C ALA A 113 10.68 -9.48 -0.50
N PRO A 114 11.77 -9.98 0.11
CA PRO A 114 12.69 -9.14 0.88
C PRO A 114 13.30 -8.02 0.04
N GLU A 115 13.68 -6.91 0.70
CA GLU A 115 14.37 -5.80 0.04
C GLU A 115 15.55 -6.28 -0.82
N LYS A 116 15.68 -5.69 -2.02
CA LYS A 116 16.74 -5.96 -3.00
C LYS A 116 16.81 -7.41 -3.51
N MET A 117 15.89 -8.29 -3.10
CA MET A 117 15.82 -9.66 -3.63
C MET A 117 15.04 -9.66 -4.95
N ASN A 118 15.67 -10.20 -6.00
CA ASN A 118 15.00 -10.44 -7.26
C ASN A 118 13.88 -11.49 -7.09
N HIS A 119 12.71 -11.15 -7.58
CA HIS A 119 11.52 -11.99 -7.57
C HIS A 119 10.68 -11.72 -8.83
N TYR A 120 9.79 -12.64 -9.16
CA TYR A 120 8.93 -12.61 -10.35
C TYR A 120 7.56 -13.19 -10.03
N ALA A 121 6.59 -12.92 -10.92
CA ALA A 121 5.24 -13.46 -10.83
C ALA A 121 4.58 -13.72 -12.18
#